data_AF-A0A2E6QVM8-F1
#
_entry.id   AF-A0A2E6QVM8-F1
#
_cell.length_a   1.000
_cell.length_b   1.000
_cell.length_c   1.000
_cell.angle_alpha   90.00
_cell.angle_beta   90.00
_cell.angle_gamma   90.00
#
_symmetry.space_group_name_H-M   'P 1'
#
loop_
_entity.id
_entity.type
_entity.pdbx_description
1 polymer ?
#
loop_
_entity_poly.entity_id
_entity_poly.type
_entity_poly.pdbx_seq_one_letter_code
_entity_poly.pdbx_strand_id
1 'polypeptide(L)'
;MNILLKYLFLITLTSLILTNINCEDSLSATIPSYIEIQKFNYDGNSSTTPPHNLEHESVNISDAWVTMNGNSLGVFEIPCTIPILEDGLHSFDISPGIKVNGIAGTRIKYPFYKKYEKEITLERNSTNLLNPVTSYTDNTNYIYRNEGKFELPGDGTILEAGPLSDTICINQSEIVFQGTKSGAIYLDSINSYFEIRNIEALELELNTFLELNFKSNISFNIGLLIINGSETEIKQELIQIYPSEEWKKIYLDLSPLIGTGNMFSKFKIYFDGSYDNTQANNAIYLDNLKLVF
;
A
#
# COMPACT_ATOMS: atom_id res chain seq x y z
N MET A 1 -12.57 -81.13 -9.65
CA MET A 1 -11.76 -80.17 -8.87
C MET A 1 -12.65 -79.58 -7.78
N ASN A 2 -12.43 -80.01 -6.52
CA ASN A 2 -13.30 -79.67 -5.39
C ASN A 2 -13.42 -78.15 -5.22
N ILE A 3 -14.64 -77.68 -4.97
CA ILE A 3 -14.94 -76.26 -4.70
C ILE A 3 -14.02 -75.71 -3.60
N LEU A 4 -13.70 -76.54 -2.60
CA LEU A 4 -12.76 -76.22 -1.52
C LEU A 4 -11.34 -75.88 -2.01
N LEU A 5 -10.86 -76.57 -3.06
CA LEU A 5 -9.51 -76.38 -3.61
C LEU A 5 -9.39 -75.06 -4.38
N LYS A 6 -10.49 -74.62 -5.02
CA LYS A 6 -10.56 -73.31 -5.69
C LYS A 6 -10.56 -72.16 -4.68
N TYR A 7 -11.26 -72.30 -3.55
CA TYR A 7 -11.22 -71.30 -2.48
C TYR A 7 -9.84 -71.21 -1.83
N LEU A 8 -9.19 -72.34 -1.58
CA LEU A 8 -7.85 -72.36 -1.01
C LEU A 8 -6.83 -71.67 -1.94
N PHE A 9 -6.94 -71.90 -3.26
CA PHE A 9 -6.10 -71.25 -4.26
C PHE A 9 -6.38 -69.75 -4.39
N LEU A 10 -7.64 -69.32 -4.25
CA LEU A 10 -8.01 -67.90 -4.29
C LEU A 10 -7.52 -67.17 -3.04
N ILE A 11 -7.55 -67.81 -1.88
CA ILE A 11 -7.04 -67.28 -0.60
C ILE A 11 -5.52 -67.18 -0.62
N THR A 12 -4.81 -68.18 -1.16
CA THR A 12 -3.34 -68.10 -1.29
C THR A 12 -2.92 -67.04 -2.30
N LEU A 13 -3.66 -66.89 -3.42
CA LEU A 13 -3.38 -65.87 -4.43
C LEU A 13 -3.63 -64.45 -3.90
N THR A 14 -4.71 -64.24 -3.13
CA THR A 14 -4.97 -62.94 -2.47
C THR A 14 -3.97 -62.63 -1.36
N SER A 15 -3.55 -63.62 -0.57
CA SER A 15 -2.47 -63.46 0.41
C SER A 15 -1.13 -63.09 -0.24
N LEU A 16 -0.82 -63.62 -1.42
CA LEU A 16 0.42 -63.33 -2.14
C LEU A 16 0.42 -61.94 -2.79
N ILE A 17 -0.75 -61.44 -3.18
CA ILE A 17 -0.92 -60.07 -3.71
C ILE A 17 -0.81 -59.04 -2.58
N LEU A 18 -1.31 -59.36 -1.37
CA LEU A 18 -1.25 -58.46 -0.21
C LEU A 18 0.14 -58.33 0.41
N THR A 19 1.04 -59.31 0.25
CA THR A 19 2.43 -59.22 0.76
C THR A 19 3.40 -58.47 -0.15
N ASN A 20 2.99 -58.10 -1.37
CA ASN A 20 3.83 -57.38 -2.33
C ASN A 20 3.46 -55.88 -2.45
N ILE A 21 2.51 -55.39 -1.65
CA ILE A 21 2.26 -53.95 -1.49
C ILE A 21 3.17 -53.46 -0.36
N ASN A 22 4.48 -53.51 -0.58
CA ASN A 22 5.38 -52.67 0.20
C ASN A 22 5.23 -51.26 -0.37
N CYS A 23 4.51 -50.41 0.36
CA CYS A 23 4.57 -48.98 0.15
C CYS A 23 5.94 -48.53 0.67
N GLU A 24 6.93 -48.49 -0.22
CA GLU A 24 8.23 -47.92 0.11
C GLU A 24 8.03 -46.40 0.27
N ASP A 25 8.05 -45.91 1.50
CA ASP A 25 8.17 -44.48 1.85
C ASP A 25 9.53 -43.96 1.34
N SER A 26 9.69 -43.91 0.03
CA SER A 26 10.87 -43.40 -0.67
C SER A 26 10.82 -41.88 -0.87
N LEU A 27 9.77 -41.22 -0.35
CA LEU A 27 9.64 -39.78 -0.31
C LEU A 27 10.28 -39.25 0.99
N SER A 28 11.61 -39.18 1.03
CA SER A 28 12.29 -38.41 2.08
C SER A 28 12.02 -36.92 1.82
N ALA A 29 11.02 -36.35 2.51
CA ALA A 29 10.79 -34.91 2.47
C ALA A 29 11.99 -34.19 3.10
N THR A 30 12.63 -33.31 2.34
CA THR A 30 13.66 -32.43 2.88
C THR A 30 13.04 -31.54 3.96
N ILE A 31 13.61 -31.56 5.16
CA ILE A 31 13.14 -30.71 6.27
C ILE A 31 13.54 -29.26 5.97
N PRO A 32 12.60 -28.33 5.84
CA PRO A 32 12.90 -26.93 5.54
C PRO A 32 13.49 -26.19 6.75
N SER A 33 14.19 -25.11 6.48
CA SER A 33 14.34 -23.97 7.41
C SER A 33 13.19 -22.97 7.16
N TYR A 34 13.00 -22.02 8.08
CA TYR A 34 11.94 -21.02 7.95
C TYR A 34 12.46 -19.61 8.21
N ILE A 35 11.91 -18.64 7.50
CA ILE A 35 11.98 -17.23 7.86
C ILE A 35 10.59 -16.72 8.21
N GLU A 36 10.48 -15.96 9.28
CA GLU A 36 9.25 -15.28 9.67
C GLU A 36 9.48 -13.78 9.51
N ILE A 37 8.74 -13.15 8.59
CA ILE A 37 8.86 -11.73 8.26
C ILE A 37 7.71 -11.00 8.96
N GLN A 38 8.05 -10.15 9.93
CA GLN A 38 7.11 -9.24 10.57
C GLN A 38 6.82 -8.03 9.67
N LYS A 39 5.83 -7.22 10.08
CA LYS A 39 5.55 -5.94 9.41
C LYS A 39 6.80 -5.05 9.42
N PHE A 40 6.95 -4.26 8.35
CA PHE A 40 7.98 -3.24 8.30
C PHE A 40 7.76 -2.17 9.36
N ASN A 41 8.81 -1.88 10.13
CA ASN A 41 8.88 -0.69 10.94
C ASN A 41 9.51 0.43 10.11
N TYR A 42 8.87 1.60 10.08
CA TYR A 42 9.49 2.77 9.47
C TYR A 42 10.45 3.42 10.47
N ASP A 43 11.70 3.68 10.06
CA ASP A 43 12.74 4.23 10.92
C ASP A 43 12.39 5.65 11.39
N GLY A 44 12.57 5.90 12.69
CA GLY A 44 12.16 7.15 13.33
C GLY A 44 10.69 7.22 13.75
N ASN A 45 9.83 6.29 13.31
CA ASN A 45 8.46 6.23 13.84
C ASN A 45 8.43 5.68 15.26
N SER A 46 7.75 6.40 16.15
CA SER A 46 7.35 5.88 17.46
C SER A 46 5.94 5.29 17.38
N SER A 47 5.72 4.17 18.09
CA SER A 47 4.38 3.58 18.23
C SER A 47 3.52 4.52 19.08
N THR A 48 2.65 5.28 18.42
CA THR A 48 1.75 6.25 19.04
C THR A 48 0.37 6.13 18.42
N THR A 49 -0.66 6.27 19.25
CA THR A 49 -2.04 6.41 18.78
C THR A 49 -2.20 7.79 18.13
N PRO A 50 -2.98 7.94 17.05
CA PRO A 50 -3.30 9.26 16.50
C PRO A 50 -3.86 10.23 17.56
N PRO A 51 -3.61 11.55 17.45
CA PRO A 51 -2.82 12.18 16.38
C PRO A 51 -1.32 11.91 16.53
N HIS A 52 -0.67 11.61 15.41
CA HIS A 52 0.78 11.39 15.35
C HIS A 52 1.56 12.71 15.40
N ASN A 53 2.81 12.67 15.85
CA ASN A 53 3.69 13.85 15.80
C ASN A 53 4.07 14.21 14.34
N LEU A 54 4.65 15.40 14.15
CA LEU A 54 5.03 15.90 12.82
C LEU A 54 6.14 15.09 12.16
N GLU A 55 6.95 14.36 12.93
CA GLU A 55 8.04 13.53 12.42
C GLU A 55 7.57 12.14 11.97
N HIS A 56 6.36 11.73 12.32
CA HIS A 56 5.81 10.41 11.99
C HIS A 56 5.61 10.24 10.47
N GLU A 57 6.09 9.13 9.92
CA GLU A 57 5.91 8.77 8.52
C GLU A 57 4.89 7.63 8.41
N SER A 58 3.66 7.99 8.10
CA SER A 58 2.58 7.04 7.85
C SER A 58 2.92 6.08 6.72
N VAL A 59 2.85 4.78 6.98
CA VAL A 59 3.10 3.73 5.99
C VAL A 59 1.94 2.75 5.89
N ASN A 60 1.70 2.22 4.70
CA ASN A 60 0.79 1.09 4.47
C ASN A 60 1.48 0.04 3.59
N ILE A 61 2.55 -0.53 4.14
CA ILE A 61 3.32 -1.63 3.56
C ILE A 61 2.58 -2.93 3.89
N SER A 62 2.02 -3.58 2.87
CA SER A 62 1.25 -4.82 3.01
C SER A 62 2.02 -6.06 2.57
N ASP A 63 3.14 -5.88 1.87
CA ASP A 63 3.81 -6.96 1.16
C ASP A 63 5.33 -6.88 1.30
N ALA A 64 6.00 -8.00 1.08
CA ALA A 64 7.44 -8.14 1.02
C ALA A 64 7.87 -8.88 -0.26
N TRP A 65 8.72 -8.25 -1.06
CA TRP A 65 9.43 -8.92 -2.16
C TRP A 65 10.72 -9.47 -1.60
N VAL A 66 10.85 -10.79 -1.62
CA VAL A 66 11.94 -11.50 -0.94
C VAL A 66 12.86 -12.12 -1.98
N THR A 67 14.16 -11.82 -1.85
CA THR A 67 15.23 -12.38 -2.65
C THR A 67 16.25 -13.03 -1.71
N MET A 68 16.77 -14.21 -2.07
CA MET A 68 17.83 -14.91 -1.35
C MET A 68 18.99 -15.19 -2.30
N ASN A 69 20.20 -14.77 -1.92
CA ASN A 69 21.42 -14.89 -2.74
C ASN A 69 21.24 -14.34 -4.17
N GLY A 70 20.51 -13.23 -4.31
CA GLY A 70 20.20 -12.62 -5.62
C GLY A 70 19.05 -13.28 -6.39
N ASN A 71 18.49 -14.40 -5.93
CA ASN A 71 17.37 -15.08 -6.59
C ASN A 71 16.03 -14.76 -5.92
N SER A 72 15.01 -14.43 -6.73
CA SER A 72 13.67 -14.13 -6.23
C SER A 72 13.02 -15.36 -5.61
N LEU A 73 12.62 -15.28 -4.33
CA LEU A 73 11.80 -16.28 -3.66
C LEU A 73 10.30 -16.03 -3.88
N GLY A 74 9.89 -14.77 -4.02
CA GLY A 74 8.51 -14.40 -4.31
C GLY A 74 8.05 -13.12 -3.65
N VAL A 75 6.73 -12.93 -3.67
CA VAL A 75 6.02 -11.80 -3.06
C VAL A 75 5.06 -12.36 -2.03
N PHE A 76 5.13 -11.84 -0.81
CA PHE A 76 4.37 -12.36 0.33
C PHE A 76 3.66 -11.23 1.06
N GLU A 77 2.40 -11.44 1.40
CA GLU A 77 1.63 -10.54 2.27
C GLU A 77 2.12 -10.70 3.71
N ILE A 78 2.47 -9.60 4.38
CA ILE A 78 3.12 -9.62 5.70
C ILE A 78 2.15 -9.30 6.85
N PRO A 79 2.33 -9.89 8.05
CA PRO A 79 3.40 -10.81 8.43
C PRO A 79 3.23 -12.21 7.82
N CYS A 80 4.33 -12.89 7.51
CA CYS A 80 4.30 -14.23 6.91
C CYS A 80 5.44 -15.14 7.38
N THR A 81 5.26 -16.44 7.16
CA THR A 81 6.31 -17.45 7.33
C THR A 81 6.58 -18.13 5.98
N ILE A 82 7.84 -18.18 5.57
CA ILE A 82 8.27 -18.74 4.28
C ILE A 82 9.14 -19.97 4.56
N PRO A 83 8.78 -21.17 4.07
CA PRO A 83 9.65 -22.34 4.12
C PRO A 83 10.76 -22.23 3.07
N ILE A 84 11.99 -22.56 3.48
CA ILE A 84 13.18 -22.55 2.63
C ILE A 84 13.82 -23.94 2.70
N LEU A 85 14.03 -24.56 1.53
CA LEU A 85 14.63 -25.91 1.43
C LEU A 85 16.16 -25.86 1.37
N GLU A 86 16.77 -24.97 2.16
CA GLU A 86 18.22 -24.72 2.21
C GLU A 86 18.67 -24.55 3.68
N ASP A 87 19.98 -24.69 3.90
CA ASP A 87 20.67 -24.48 5.18
C ASP A 87 22.04 -23.80 4.97
N GLY A 88 22.59 -23.20 6.03
CA GLY A 88 23.83 -22.43 5.98
C GLY A 88 23.62 -20.92 5.84
N LEU A 89 24.67 -20.18 5.50
CA LEU A 89 24.65 -18.72 5.44
C LEU A 89 24.10 -18.23 4.09
N HIS A 90 23.05 -17.42 4.13
CA HIS A 90 22.44 -16.80 2.95
C HIS A 90 22.22 -15.30 3.15
N SER A 91 22.34 -14.54 2.07
CA SER A 91 22.00 -13.11 2.05
C SER A 91 20.55 -12.92 1.60
N PHE A 92 19.79 -12.13 2.36
CA PHE A 92 18.39 -11.81 2.09
C PHE A 92 18.21 -10.32 1.81
N ASP A 93 17.50 -10.03 0.72
CA ASP A 93 16.98 -8.70 0.41
C ASP A 93 15.45 -8.73 0.49
N ILE A 94 14.87 -7.88 1.33
CA ILE A 94 13.42 -7.78 1.55
C ILE A 94 12.98 -6.36 1.20
N SER A 95 12.30 -6.20 0.07
CA SER A 95 11.82 -4.88 -0.38
C SER A 95 10.38 -4.62 0.06
N PRO A 96 10.07 -3.43 0.61
CA PRO A 96 8.71 -3.04 0.97
C PRO A 96 7.75 -3.01 -0.20
N GLY A 97 6.58 -3.59 0.01
CA GLY A 97 5.54 -3.73 -0.96
C GLY A 97 4.26 -2.99 -0.59
N ILE A 98 3.64 -2.31 -1.57
CA ILE A 98 2.39 -1.56 -1.38
C ILE A 98 1.32 -1.97 -2.40
N LYS A 99 0.06 -1.68 -2.08
CA LYS A 99 -1.08 -1.72 -3.02
C LYS A 99 -1.22 -0.36 -3.69
N VAL A 100 -0.88 -0.27 -4.98
CA VAL A 100 -0.99 0.96 -5.77
C VAL A 100 -2.44 1.28 -6.06
N ASN A 101 -2.79 2.56 -5.93
CA ASN A 101 -4.14 3.07 -6.17
C ASN A 101 -5.19 2.37 -5.31
N GLY A 102 -4.81 1.82 -4.14
CA GLY A 102 -5.72 1.05 -3.28
C GLY A 102 -6.29 -0.24 -3.89
N ILE A 103 -5.83 -0.66 -5.07
CA ILE A 103 -6.32 -1.84 -5.77
C ILE A 103 -5.54 -3.07 -5.28
N ALA A 104 -6.23 -4.02 -4.65
CA ALA A 104 -5.60 -5.19 -4.04
C ALA A 104 -4.80 -6.07 -5.04
N GLY A 105 -5.19 -6.05 -6.32
CA GLY A 105 -4.53 -6.78 -7.41
C GLY A 105 -3.27 -6.09 -7.96
N THR A 106 -3.03 -4.81 -7.65
CA THR A 106 -1.91 -4.04 -8.19
C THR A 106 -0.88 -3.80 -7.09
N ARG A 107 -0.04 -4.80 -6.83
CA ARG A 107 1.00 -4.74 -5.81
C ARG A 107 2.36 -4.43 -6.46
N ILE A 108 3.13 -3.50 -5.90
CA ILE A 108 4.49 -3.18 -6.37
C ILE A 108 5.50 -3.13 -5.23
N LYS A 109 6.79 -3.31 -5.56
CA LYS A 109 7.89 -2.80 -4.70
C LYS A 109 7.82 -1.28 -4.71
N TYR A 110 7.65 -0.67 -3.54
CA TYR A 110 7.59 0.79 -3.49
C TYR A 110 8.98 1.38 -3.80
N PRO A 111 9.15 2.15 -4.87
CA PRO A 111 10.48 2.53 -5.36
C PRO A 111 11.23 3.46 -4.41
N PHE A 112 10.52 4.17 -3.53
CA PHE A 112 11.09 5.17 -2.63
C PHE A 112 11.46 4.64 -1.25
N TYR A 113 11.19 3.37 -0.93
CA TYR A 113 11.60 2.78 0.35
C TYR A 113 12.87 1.94 0.22
N LYS A 114 13.74 2.04 1.22
CA LYS A 114 14.94 1.20 1.34
C LYS A 114 14.56 -0.26 1.58
N LYS A 115 15.22 -1.18 0.89
CA LYS A 115 15.14 -2.61 1.20
C LYS A 115 15.83 -2.92 2.54
N TYR A 116 15.34 -3.94 3.22
CA TYR A 116 15.99 -4.53 4.38
C TYR A 116 16.93 -5.64 3.91
N GLU A 117 18.22 -5.52 4.26
CA GLU A 117 19.26 -6.48 3.88
C GLU A 117 19.79 -7.18 5.13
N LYS A 118 19.92 -8.50 5.09
CA LYS A 118 20.45 -9.28 6.22
C LYS A 118 21.07 -10.60 5.78
N GLU A 119 22.23 -10.92 6.34
CA GLU A 119 22.79 -12.27 6.29
C GLU A 119 22.18 -13.13 7.42
N ILE A 120 21.70 -14.32 7.07
CA ILE A 120 21.01 -15.25 7.97
C ILE A 120 21.63 -16.64 7.81
N THR A 121 21.99 -17.26 8.93
CA THR A 121 22.32 -18.69 8.96
C THR A 121 21.03 -19.49 9.15
N LEU A 122 20.66 -20.24 8.12
CA LEU A 122 19.50 -21.12 8.12
C LEU A 122 19.85 -22.46 8.75
N GLU A 123 19.01 -22.90 9.69
CA GLU A 123 19.08 -24.22 10.30
C GLU A 123 17.77 -24.97 10.02
N ARG A 124 17.86 -26.23 9.60
CA ARG A 124 16.67 -27.05 9.31
C ARG A 124 15.84 -27.20 10.57
N ASN A 125 14.51 -27.20 10.41
CA ASN A 125 13.54 -27.26 11.50
C ASN A 125 13.60 -26.06 12.48
N SER A 126 14.20 -24.94 12.06
CA SER A 126 14.30 -23.70 12.84
C SER A 126 13.68 -22.52 12.10
N THR A 127 13.21 -21.53 12.86
CA THR A 127 12.60 -20.29 12.33
C THR A 127 13.45 -19.08 12.70
N ASN A 128 13.87 -18.33 11.69
CA ASN A 128 14.54 -17.05 11.85
C ASN A 128 13.53 -15.90 11.80
N LEU A 129 13.34 -15.21 12.93
CA LEU A 129 12.46 -14.05 13.03
C LEU A 129 13.13 -12.78 12.47
N LEU A 130 12.46 -12.11 11.55
CA LEU A 130 12.90 -10.88 10.90
C LEU A 130 11.94 -9.74 11.24
N ASN A 131 12.51 -8.66 11.79
CA ASN A 131 11.81 -7.42 12.09
C ASN A 131 12.37 -6.34 11.14
N PRO A 132 11.90 -6.31 9.88
CA PRO A 132 12.49 -5.43 8.89
C PRO A 132 12.21 -3.97 9.23
N VAL A 133 13.23 -3.14 9.01
CA VAL A 133 13.16 -1.68 9.15
C VAL A 133 13.34 -1.06 7.77
N THR A 134 12.62 0.01 7.47
CA THR A 134 12.75 0.76 6.23
C THR A 134 12.67 2.26 6.47
N SER A 135 13.09 3.05 5.50
CA SER A 135 12.94 4.51 5.44
C SER A 135 12.83 4.90 3.98
N TYR A 136 12.55 6.17 3.68
CA TYR A 136 12.78 6.68 2.34
C TYR A 136 14.25 6.51 1.90
N THR A 137 14.48 6.34 0.59
CA THR A 137 15.82 6.33 -0.01
C THR A 137 16.42 7.74 -0.02
N ASP A 138 17.75 7.84 -0.05
CA ASP A 138 18.44 9.14 0.06
C ASP A 138 18.23 10.06 -1.17
N ASN A 139 17.78 9.50 -2.28
CA ASN A 139 17.45 10.21 -3.52
C ASN A 139 15.96 10.55 -3.68
N THR A 140 15.13 10.27 -2.67
CA THR A 140 13.70 10.60 -2.72
C THR A 140 13.51 12.12 -2.58
N ASN A 141 12.78 12.72 -3.51
CA ASN A 141 12.38 14.12 -3.46
C ASN A 141 10.92 14.27 -3.05
N TYR A 142 10.56 15.48 -2.59
CA TYR A 142 9.22 15.76 -2.09
C TYR A 142 8.68 17.12 -2.51
N ILE A 143 7.37 17.16 -2.73
CA ILE A 143 6.58 18.40 -2.70
C ILE A 143 5.52 18.25 -1.58
N TYR A 144 5.26 19.35 -0.86
CA TYR A 144 4.30 19.45 0.25
C TYR A 144 4.60 18.62 1.51
N ARG A 145 5.81 18.06 1.68
CA ARG A 145 6.12 17.19 2.83
C ARG A 145 5.80 17.82 4.19
N ASN A 146 5.94 19.13 4.33
CA ASN A 146 5.62 19.84 5.57
C ASN A 146 4.25 20.54 5.50
N GLU A 147 3.97 21.20 4.38
CA GLU A 147 2.76 22.00 4.18
C GLU A 147 1.49 21.14 4.10
N GLY A 148 1.60 19.93 3.55
CA GLY A 148 0.50 18.96 3.46
C GLY A 148 0.16 18.26 4.78
N LYS A 149 0.82 18.64 5.89
CA LYS A 149 0.40 18.37 7.27
C LYS A 149 -0.54 19.45 7.81
N PHE A 150 -0.89 20.45 7.00
CA PHE A 150 -1.82 21.54 7.33
C PHE A 150 -1.37 22.43 8.51
N GLU A 151 -0.06 22.48 8.79
CA GLU A 151 0.56 23.25 9.88
C GLU A 151 1.03 24.65 9.46
N LEU A 152 0.55 25.16 8.32
CA LEU A 152 0.90 26.52 7.90
C LEU A 152 0.37 27.54 8.93
N PRO A 153 1.09 28.66 9.15
CA PRO A 153 0.67 29.68 10.11
C PRO A 153 -0.73 30.24 9.82
N GLY A 154 -1.51 30.50 10.87
CA GLY A 154 -2.88 30.99 10.75
C GLY A 154 -3.79 29.98 10.03
N ASP A 155 -4.53 30.46 9.03
CA ASP A 155 -5.42 29.67 8.18
C ASP A 155 -4.80 29.36 6.81
N GLY A 156 -3.46 29.39 6.71
CA GLY A 156 -2.74 29.07 5.48
C GLY A 156 -3.01 27.64 5.01
N THR A 157 -3.13 27.45 3.70
CA THR A 157 -3.38 26.14 3.09
C THR A 157 -2.68 26.04 1.74
N ILE A 158 -2.43 24.81 1.29
CA ILE A 158 -1.95 24.52 -0.07
C ILE A 158 -3.10 24.27 -1.05
N LEU A 159 -4.35 24.31 -0.57
CA LEU A 159 -5.55 23.97 -1.32
C LEU A 159 -6.45 25.19 -1.53
N GLU A 160 -7.15 25.23 -2.67
CA GLU A 160 -8.16 26.23 -3.01
C GLU A 160 -9.40 25.54 -3.61
N ALA A 161 -10.53 26.23 -3.56
CA ALA A 161 -11.72 25.83 -4.29
C ALA A 161 -11.58 26.13 -5.79
N GLY A 162 -11.94 25.15 -6.62
CA GLY A 162 -12.08 25.29 -8.06
C GLY A 162 -13.31 26.14 -8.43
N PRO A 163 -13.42 26.56 -9.71
CA PRO A 163 -14.47 27.48 -10.14
C PRO A 163 -15.90 26.92 -10.02
N LEU A 164 -16.03 25.60 -9.98
CA LEU A 164 -17.31 24.89 -9.91
C LEU A 164 -17.68 24.46 -8.49
N SER A 165 -16.78 24.64 -7.52
CA SER A 165 -17.00 24.24 -6.13
C SER A 165 -17.97 25.19 -5.44
N ASP A 166 -18.95 24.64 -4.71
CA ASP A 166 -19.85 25.42 -3.84
C ASP A 166 -19.42 25.39 -2.36
N THR A 167 -18.35 24.66 -2.05
CA THR A 167 -17.74 24.58 -0.73
C THR A 167 -16.21 24.78 -0.79
N ILE A 168 -15.57 24.80 0.37
CA ILE A 168 -14.13 24.97 0.54
C ILE A 168 -13.54 23.86 1.42
N CYS A 169 -12.23 23.65 1.32
CA CYS A 169 -11.48 22.91 2.32
C CYS A 169 -11.04 23.87 3.43
N ILE A 170 -11.35 23.53 4.68
CA ILE A 170 -10.91 24.29 5.86
C ILE A 170 -9.90 23.51 6.67
N ASN A 171 -8.99 24.21 7.35
CA ASN A 171 -8.13 23.57 8.33
C ASN A 171 -8.88 23.47 9.67
N GLN A 172 -8.84 22.31 10.31
CA GLN A 172 -9.48 22.07 11.61
C GLN A 172 -8.62 21.17 12.50
N SER A 173 -8.89 21.16 13.81
CA SER A 173 -8.05 20.53 14.83
C SER A 173 -8.75 19.42 15.64
N GLU A 174 -9.98 19.06 15.30
CA GLU A 174 -10.75 18.02 16.00
C GLU A 174 -10.45 16.62 15.47
N ILE A 175 -10.40 16.46 14.14
CA ILE A 175 -10.18 15.17 13.47
C ILE A 175 -8.84 15.24 12.74
N VAL A 176 -7.76 14.87 13.44
CA VAL A 176 -6.38 15.03 12.96
C VAL A 176 -5.70 13.67 12.88
N PHE A 177 -4.95 13.42 11.80
CA PHE A 177 -4.10 12.24 11.70
C PHE A 177 -2.69 12.55 12.20
N GLN A 178 -2.11 13.67 11.75
CA GLN A 178 -0.75 14.07 12.04
C GLN A 178 -0.67 15.55 12.41
N GLY A 179 0.13 15.87 13.42
CA GLY A 179 0.31 17.25 13.89
C GLY A 179 -0.86 17.73 14.73
N THR A 180 -1.29 18.96 14.47
CA THR A 180 -2.34 19.69 15.18
C THR A 180 -3.53 20.05 14.30
N LYS A 181 -3.40 19.96 12.97
CA LYS A 181 -4.45 20.31 12.02
C LYS A 181 -4.56 19.28 10.89
N SER A 182 -5.74 19.21 10.29
CA SER A 182 -5.97 18.54 9.02
C SER A 182 -6.94 19.34 8.16
N GLY A 183 -6.99 19.04 6.86
CA GLY A 183 -8.00 19.59 5.96
C GLY A 183 -9.34 18.87 6.15
N ALA A 184 -10.43 19.63 6.15
CA ALA A 184 -11.79 19.11 6.20
C ALA A 184 -12.69 19.77 5.16
N ILE A 185 -13.55 18.97 4.54
CA ILE A 185 -14.57 19.40 3.58
C ILE A 185 -15.90 18.89 4.09
N TYR A 186 -16.88 19.78 4.21
CA TYR A 186 -18.23 19.47 4.66
C TYR A 186 -19.22 19.78 3.54
N LEU A 187 -20.13 18.85 3.29
CA LEU A 187 -21.23 19.02 2.35
C LEU A 187 -22.57 18.90 3.06
N ASP A 188 -23.57 19.56 2.51
CA ASP A 188 -24.97 19.45 2.91
C ASP A 188 -25.88 19.59 1.68
N SER A 189 -27.19 19.67 1.89
CA SER A 189 -28.16 19.80 0.79
C SER A 189 -28.08 21.12 0.01
N ILE A 190 -27.36 22.12 0.54
CA ILE A 190 -27.15 23.45 -0.05
C ILE A 190 -25.77 23.53 -0.68
N ASN A 191 -24.72 23.17 0.08
CA ASN A 191 -23.33 23.08 -0.38
C ASN A 191 -23.06 21.63 -0.78
N SER A 192 -23.45 21.28 -1.99
CA SER A 192 -23.67 19.91 -2.43
C SER A 192 -22.53 19.35 -3.28
N TYR A 193 -21.55 20.17 -3.66
CA TYR A 193 -20.45 19.76 -4.53
C TYR A 193 -19.17 20.50 -4.20
N PHE A 194 -18.08 19.74 -4.02
CA PHE A 194 -16.75 20.32 -3.92
C PHE A 194 -15.90 19.95 -5.12
N GLU A 195 -15.05 20.90 -5.52
CA GLU A 195 -13.85 20.66 -6.29
C GLU A 195 -12.73 21.43 -5.62
N ILE A 196 -11.84 20.73 -4.92
CA ILE A 196 -10.70 21.32 -4.22
C ILE A 196 -9.42 20.91 -4.96
N ARG A 197 -8.51 21.86 -5.15
CA ARG A 197 -7.25 21.63 -5.87
C ARG A 197 -6.10 22.31 -5.19
N ASN A 198 -4.87 21.89 -5.46
CA ASN A 198 -3.73 22.64 -4.93
C ASN A 198 -3.56 23.99 -5.65
N ILE A 199 -3.05 25.01 -4.94
CA ILE A 199 -2.97 26.40 -5.41
C ILE A 199 -1.97 26.55 -6.56
N GLU A 200 -0.74 26.09 -6.36
CA GLU A 200 0.35 26.29 -7.31
C GLU A 200 0.37 25.23 -8.42
N ALA A 201 0.56 25.64 -9.67
CA ALA A 201 0.69 24.68 -10.76
C ALA A 201 2.05 23.95 -10.66
N LEU A 202 2.01 22.62 -10.69
CA LEU A 202 3.15 21.74 -10.45
C LEU A 202 3.80 21.28 -11.75
N GLU A 203 5.12 21.17 -11.76
CA GLU A 203 5.86 20.43 -12.77
C GLU A 203 6.11 19.03 -12.22
N LEU A 204 5.39 18.04 -12.75
CA LEU A 204 5.47 16.65 -12.31
C LEU A 204 6.20 15.81 -13.34
N GLU A 205 7.06 14.93 -12.85
CA GLU A 205 7.77 13.96 -13.66
C GLU A 205 7.14 12.56 -13.54
N LEU A 206 7.41 11.69 -14.51
CA LEU A 206 6.99 10.29 -14.44
C LEU A 206 7.56 9.64 -13.16
N ASN A 207 6.85 8.66 -12.61
CA ASN A 207 7.10 8.07 -11.30
C ASN A 207 6.77 8.97 -10.09
N THR A 208 6.05 10.07 -10.27
CA THR A 208 5.52 10.81 -9.11
C THR A 208 4.36 10.04 -8.46
N PHE A 209 4.44 9.84 -7.14
CA PHE A 209 3.36 9.30 -6.32
C PHE A 209 2.74 10.39 -5.45
N LEU A 210 1.42 10.43 -5.39
CA LEU A 210 0.70 11.13 -4.32
C LEU A 210 0.51 10.16 -3.15
N GLU A 211 1.08 10.51 -2.00
CA GLU A 211 0.75 9.87 -0.75
C GLU A 211 -0.21 10.74 0.07
N LEU A 212 -1.22 10.10 0.66
CA LEU A 212 -2.27 10.82 1.38
C LEU A 212 -2.81 9.95 2.54
N ASN A 213 -3.02 10.58 3.69
CA ASN A 213 -3.90 10.05 4.71
C ASN A 213 -5.30 10.66 4.52
N PHE A 214 -6.35 9.82 4.52
CA PHE A 214 -7.73 10.29 4.42
C PHE A 214 -8.66 9.55 5.38
N LYS A 215 -9.75 10.21 5.77
CA LYS A 215 -10.92 9.65 6.46
C LYS A 215 -12.16 10.28 5.82
N SER A 216 -13.21 9.51 5.56
CA SER A 216 -14.37 10.05 4.82
C SER A 216 -15.65 9.27 5.09
N ASN A 217 -16.79 9.97 5.16
CA ASN A 217 -18.12 9.36 5.20
C ASN A 217 -18.71 9.11 3.80
N ILE A 218 -18.17 9.77 2.76
CA ILE A 218 -18.64 9.67 1.37
C ILE A 218 -17.53 9.26 0.41
N SER A 219 -17.91 8.82 -0.78
CA SER A 219 -16.94 8.64 -1.86
C SER A 219 -16.50 9.99 -2.42
N PHE A 220 -15.25 10.08 -2.86
CA PHE A 220 -14.71 11.24 -3.56
C PHE A 220 -13.67 10.79 -4.58
N ASN A 221 -13.43 11.58 -5.61
CA ASN A 221 -12.45 11.26 -6.65
C ASN A 221 -11.17 12.07 -6.46
N ILE A 222 -10.08 11.49 -6.95
CA ILE A 222 -8.75 12.12 -6.98
C ILE A 222 -8.25 12.04 -8.41
N GLY A 223 -7.64 13.12 -8.89
CA GLY A 223 -7.03 13.15 -10.21
C GLY A 223 -6.14 14.36 -10.44
N LEU A 224 -5.84 14.63 -11.71
CA LEU A 224 -5.07 15.78 -12.15
C LEU A 224 -5.89 16.72 -13.03
N LEU A 225 -5.76 18.02 -12.82
CA LEU A 225 -6.03 19.04 -13.82
C LEU A 225 -4.74 19.26 -14.61
N ILE A 226 -4.81 19.04 -15.93
CA ILE A 226 -3.67 19.16 -16.83
C ILE A 226 -3.77 20.50 -17.55
N ILE A 227 -2.79 21.36 -17.31
CA ILE A 227 -2.71 22.72 -17.83
C ILE A 227 -1.73 22.70 -19.00
N ASN A 228 -2.25 22.73 -20.21
CA ASN A 228 -1.45 22.92 -21.42
C ASN A 228 -1.25 24.41 -21.68
N GLY A 229 -0.23 24.81 -22.44
CA GLY A 229 0.17 26.21 -22.68
C GLY A 229 -0.89 27.19 -23.21
N SER A 230 -2.14 26.77 -23.41
CA SER A 230 -3.33 27.59 -23.69
C SER A 230 -4.19 27.89 -22.46
N GLU A 231 -3.67 27.72 -21.23
CA GLU A 231 -4.38 27.89 -19.94
C GLU A 231 -5.65 27.04 -19.77
N THR A 232 -5.91 26.11 -20.70
CA THR A 232 -7.06 25.21 -20.62
C THR A 232 -6.73 24.07 -19.68
N GLU A 233 -7.55 23.92 -18.64
CA GLU A 233 -7.48 22.84 -17.66
C GLU A 233 -8.26 21.62 -18.17
N ILE A 234 -7.57 20.50 -18.37
CA ILE A 234 -8.20 19.22 -18.69
C ILE A 234 -8.24 18.39 -17.41
N LYS A 235 -9.45 18.17 -16.89
CA LYS A 235 -9.67 17.32 -15.72
C LYS A 235 -9.61 15.84 -16.10
N GLN A 236 -8.74 15.08 -15.43
CA GLN A 236 -8.57 13.64 -15.61
C GLN A 236 -8.65 12.95 -14.25
N GLU A 237 -9.64 12.08 -14.06
CA GLU A 237 -9.76 11.25 -12.86
C GLU A 237 -8.71 10.12 -12.89
N LEU A 238 -8.07 9.89 -11.74
CA LEU A 238 -7.24 8.70 -11.52
C LEU A 238 -8.06 7.58 -10.88
N ILE A 239 -8.79 7.91 -9.82
CA ILE A 239 -9.53 6.94 -9.01
C ILE A 239 -10.63 7.59 -8.18
N GLN A 240 -11.69 6.82 -7.93
CA GLN A 240 -12.66 7.07 -6.87
C GLN A 240 -12.26 6.35 -5.56
N ILE A 241 -12.19 7.12 -4.48
CA ILE A 241 -11.98 6.66 -3.11
C ILE A 241 -13.32 6.40 -2.44
N TYR A 242 -13.43 5.27 -1.75
CA TYR A 242 -14.63 4.88 -0.99
C TYR A 242 -14.54 5.32 0.48
N PRO A 243 -15.70 5.47 1.17
CA PRO A 243 -15.76 5.84 2.58
C PRO A 243 -14.87 4.99 3.49
N SER A 244 -14.36 5.62 4.55
CA SER A 244 -13.61 4.99 5.61
C SER A 244 -13.81 5.76 6.91
N GLU A 245 -14.36 5.08 7.92
CA GLU A 245 -14.51 5.62 9.28
C GLU A 245 -13.16 5.76 10.02
N GLU A 246 -12.13 5.06 9.55
CA GLU A 246 -10.77 5.14 10.08
C GLU A 246 -9.84 5.83 9.08
N TRP A 247 -8.80 6.49 9.60
CA TRP A 247 -7.74 7.06 8.77
C TRP A 247 -7.03 5.95 7.97
N LYS A 248 -6.94 6.14 6.65
CA LYS A 248 -6.23 5.24 5.74
C LYS A 248 -5.15 5.98 5.00
N LYS A 249 -4.00 5.31 4.84
CA LYS A 249 -2.90 5.74 3.95
C LYS A 249 -3.10 5.12 2.57
N ILE A 250 -3.01 5.95 1.54
CA ILE A 250 -3.04 5.54 0.14
C ILE A 250 -1.81 6.07 -0.61
N TYR A 251 -1.39 5.30 -1.61
CA TYR A 251 -0.31 5.63 -2.55
C TYR A 251 -0.90 5.62 -3.95
N LEU A 252 -0.86 6.76 -4.62
CA LEU A 252 -1.45 6.96 -5.94
C LEU A 252 -0.34 7.20 -6.96
N ASP A 253 -0.19 6.29 -7.92
CA ASP A 253 0.73 6.49 -9.05
C ASP A 253 0.10 7.48 -10.04
N LEU A 254 0.70 8.67 -10.14
CA LEU A 254 0.22 9.74 -11.02
C LEU A 254 0.72 9.59 -12.46
N SER A 255 1.68 8.70 -12.71
CA SER A 255 2.34 8.53 -14.01
C SER A 255 1.37 8.35 -15.18
N PRO A 256 0.26 7.56 -15.05
CA PRO A 256 -0.69 7.40 -16.15
C PRO A 256 -1.34 8.73 -16.57
N LEU A 257 -1.62 9.64 -15.63
CA LEU A 257 -2.21 10.94 -15.93
C LEU A 257 -1.18 11.94 -16.41
N ILE A 258 0.00 11.97 -15.77
CA ILE A 258 1.13 12.83 -16.19
C ILE A 258 1.48 12.55 -17.66
N GLY A 259 1.52 11.28 -18.05
CA GLY A 259 1.83 10.85 -19.42
C GLY A 259 0.81 11.26 -20.49
N THR A 260 -0.36 11.77 -20.10
CA THR A 260 -1.34 12.34 -21.06
C THR A 260 -1.06 13.81 -21.39
N GLY A 261 -0.22 14.48 -20.60
CA GLY A 261 0.29 15.81 -20.90
C GLY A 261 1.46 15.79 -21.91
N ASN A 262 1.85 16.96 -22.39
CA ASN A 262 3.12 17.20 -23.10
C ASN A 262 4.20 17.78 -22.15
N MET A 263 5.43 17.95 -22.66
CA MET A 263 6.59 18.43 -21.88
C MET A 263 6.46 19.83 -21.26
N PHE A 264 5.48 20.64 -21.68
CA PHE A 264 5.20 21.97 -21.13
C PHE A 264 3.96 21.97 -20.23
N SER A 265 3.38 20.80 -19.95
CA SER A 265 2.19 20.70 -19.12
C SER A 265 2.53 20.98 -17.67
N LYS A 266 1.66 21.72 -17.02
CA LYS A 266 1.62 21.80 -15.56
C LYS A 266 0.42 21.05 -15.03
N PHE A 267 0.47 20.68 -13.75
CA PHE A 267 -0.53 19.84 -13.13
C PHE A 267 -1.03 20.47 -11.84
N LYS A 268 -2.32 20.30 -11.55
CA LYS A 268 -2.85 20.44 -10.20
C LYS A 268 -3.49 19.12 -9.79
N ILE A 269 -3.21 18.67 -8.58
CA ILE A 269 -3.98 17.62 -7.92
C ILE A 269 -5.35 18.20 -7.62
N TYR A 270 -6.41 17.46 -7.93
CA TYR A 270 -7.76 17.80 -7.48
C TYR A 270 -8.39 16.65 -6.68
N PHE A 271 -9.33 17.05 -5.85
CA PHE A 271 -10.26 16.23 -5.09
C PHE A 271 -11.66 16.73 -5.43
N ASP A 272 -12.59 15.85 -5.76
CA ASP A 272 -13.98 16.26 -5.95
C ASP A 272 -14.98 15.22 -5.45
N GLY A 273 -16.20 15.66 -5.22
CA GLY A 273 -17.26 14.79 -4.72
C GLY A 273 -18.53 15.55 -4.46
N SER A 274 -19.61 14.79 -4.28
CA SER A 274 -20.96 15.33 -4.12
C SER A 274 -21.58 14.84 -2.83
N TYR A 275 -22.53 15.64 -2.32
CA TYR A 275 -23.37 15.29 -1.21
C TYR A 275 -24.11 13.97 -1.47
N ASP A 276 -23.99 13.04 -0.53
CA ASP A 276 -24.70 11.77 -0.48
C ASP A 276 -25.81 11.87 0.58
N ASN A 277 -27.06 11.92 0.11
CA ASN A 277 -28.24 12.02 0.98
C ASN A 277 -28.54 10.72 1.77
N THR A 278 -27.81 9.64 1.52
CA THR A 278 -27.90 8.39 2.27
C THR A 278 -26.99 8.38 3.50
N GLN A 279 -26.02 9.29 3.58
CA GLN A 279 -25.13 9.42 4.71
C GLN A 279 -25.63 10.48 5.70
N ALA A 280 -25.57 10.16 6.99
CA ALA A 280 -25.93 11.12 8.05
C ALA A 280 -24.95 12.30 8.13
N ASN A 281 -23.67 12.03 7.85
CA ASN A 281 -22.61 13.02 7.81
C ASN A 281 -21.94 12.97 6.44
N ASN A 282 -21.65 14.13 5.87
CA ASN A 282 -20.97 14.27 4.60
C ASN A 282 -19.68 15.06 4.82
N ALA A 283 -18.68 14.37 5.37
CA ALA A 283 -17.40 14.95 5.70
C ALA A 283 -16.26 14.13 5.10
N ILE A 284 -15.25 14.84 4.60
CA ILE A 284 -13.98 14.29 4.13
C ILE A 284 -12.86 15.00 4.88
N TYR A 285 -11.88 14.22 5.34
CA TYR A 285 -10.70 14.69 6.04
C TYR A 285 -9.45 14.26 5.29
N LEU A 286 -8.52 15.19 5.10
CA LEU A 286 -7.28 15.01 4.35
C LEU A 286 -6.11 15.43 5.24
N ASP A 287 -5.06 14.61 5.27
CA ASP A 287 -3.87 14.89 6.07
C ASP A 287 -2.64 14.22 5.44
N ASN A 288 -1.44 14.64 5.84
CA ASN A 288 -0.15 14.10 5.42
C ASN A 288 -0.03 13.92 3.89
N LEU A 289 -0.52 14.93 3.16
CA LEU A 289 -0.42 15.01 1.71
C LEU A 289 1.03 15.29 1.32
N LYS A 290 1.62 14.44 0.49
CA LYS A 290 2.93 14.70 -0.11
C LYS A 290 3.03 14.07 -1.48
N LEU A 291 3.76 14.72 -2.39
CA LEU A 291 4.21 14.10 -3.62
C LEU A 291 5.63 13.58 -3.43
N VAL A 292 5.90 12.38 -3.95
CA VAL A 292 7.16 11.66 -3.81
C VAL A 292 7.65 11.22 -5.19
N PHE A 293 8.89 11.54 -5.54
CA PHE A 293 9.48 11.27 -6.86
C PHE A 293 11.02 11.15 -6.81
#